data_AF-A0AAD7UXN3-F1
#
_entry.id   AF-A0AAD7UXN3-F1
#
_cell.length_a   1.000
_cell.length_b   1.000
_cell.length_c   1.000
_cell.angle_alpha   90.00
_cell.angle_beta   90.00
_cell.angle_gamma   90.00
#
_symmetry.space_group_name_H-M   'P 1'
#
loop_
_entity.id
_entity.type
_entity.pdbx_description
1 polymer ?
#
loop_
_entity_poly.entity_id
_entity_poly.type
_entity_poly.pdbx_seq_one_letter_code
_entity_poly.pdbx_strand_id
1 'polypeptide(L)'
;MAPIADNVMLNEQQSIDTLDDLTLQILRKYRKRMDPSGYQTLPDLWQDFAPVMNAAVKLPPPQAMQRMLSLTSYFYEFCHGYRADTEKYEYEEYFDAMNKAWETLFQQQHGMTDRIRALNVLRDGHTLAEEEFELPHAMNGALEAALKTAQ
;
A
#
# COMPACT_ATOMS: atom_id res chain seq x y z
N MET A 1 -2.51 31.20 24.87
CA MET A 1 -1.90 29.88 24.63
C MET A 1 -2.84 29.14 23.69
N ALA A 2 -2.44 28.90 22.44
CA ALA A 2 -3.22 28.05 21.53
C ALA A 2 -3.21 26.62 22.08
N PRO A 3 -4.33 25.89 22.04
CA PRO A 3 -4.41 24.56 22.61
C PRO A 3 -3.53 23.59 21.80
N ILE A 4 -2.83 22.70 22.50
CA ILE A 4 -1.94 21.68 21.93
C ILE A 4 -2.67 20.82 20.87
N ALA A 5 -4.00 20.68 20.99
CA ALA A 5 -4.85 19.98 20.04
C ALA A 5 -4.79 20.59 18.62
N ASP A 6 -4.72 21.92 18.48
CA ASP A 6 -4.66 22.57 17.17
C ASP A 6 -3.31 22.27 16.48
N ASN A 7 -2.21 22.25 17.24
CA ASN A 7 -0.88 21.94 16.72
C ASN A 7 -0.71 20.46 16.35
N VAL A 8 -1.34 19.54 17.10
CA VAL A 8 -1.31 18.10 16.78
C VAL A 8 -2.16 17.79 15.54
N MET A 9 -3.37 18.35 15.45
CA MET A 9 -4.27 18.19 14.29
C MET A 9 -3.67 18.79 13.01
N LEU A 10 -2.99 19.94 13.11
CA LEU A 10 -2.29 20.54 11.98
C LEU A 10 -1.16 19.65 11.44
N ASN A 11 -0.41 18.97 12.32
CA ASN A 11 0.70 18.10 11.92
C ASN A 11 0.20 16.78 11.29
N GLU A 12 -0.90 16.22 11.81
CA GLU A 12 -1.56 15.05 11.23
C GLU A 12 -2.14 15.37 9.86
N GLN A 13 -2.89 16.46 9.72
CA GLN A 13 -3.46 16.87 8.43
C GLN A 13 -2.37 17.17 7.41
N GLN A 14 -1.31 17.88 7.80
CA GLN A 14 -0.16 18.13 6.92
C GLN A 14 0.52 16.84 6.47
N SER A 15 0.64 15.85 7.37
CA SER A 15 1.19 14.54 7.03
C SER A 15 0.31 13.81 6.01
N ILE A 16 -1.02 13.87 6.18
CA ILE A 16 -1.97 13.28 5.25
C ILE A 16 -1.91 13.96 3.88
N ASP A 17 -1.93 15.30 3.84
CA ASP A 17 -1.87 16.09 2.61
C ASP A 17 -0.56 15.83 1.85
N THR A 18 0.55 15.71 2.59
CA THR A 18 1.86 15.37 2.01
C THR A 18 1.84 14.00 1.36
N LEU A 19 1.25 13.00 2.03
CA LEU A 19 1.14 11.65 1.46
C LEU A 19 0.23 11.61 0.24
N ASP A 20 -0.84 12.41 0.23
CA ASP A 20 -1.71 12.55 -0.94
C ASP A 20 -0.98 13.13 -2.14
N ASP A 21 -0.22 14.21 -1.94
CA ASP A 21 0.54 14.82 -3.01
C ASP A 21 1.61 13.87 -3.55
N LEU A 22 2.35 13.18 -2.67
CA LEU A 22 3.34 12.17 -3.07
C LEU A 22 2.69 11.02 -3.86
N THR A 23 1.54 10.52 -3.39
CA THR A 23 0.79 9.47 -4.09
C THR A 23 0.35 9.95 -5.48
N LEU A 24 -0.17 11.18 -5.59
CA LEU A 24 -0.56 11.77 -6.86
C LEU A 24 0.62 11.97 -7.81
N GLN A 25 1.79 12.37 -7.30
CA GLN A 25 3.01 12.50 -8.09
C GLN A 25 3.45 11.14 -8.66
N ILE A 26 3.45 10.09 -7.84
CA ILE A 26 3.76 8.72 -8.27
C ILE A 26 2.79 8.29 -9.38
N LEU A 27 1.49 8.45 -9.17
CA LEU A 27 0.47 8.10 -10.17
C LEU A 27 0.65 8.87 -11.48
N ARG A 28 0.97 10.17 -11.42
CA ARG A 28 1.22 10.99 -12.61
C ARG A 28 2.46 10.51 -13.37
N LYS A 29 3.53 10.15 -12.66
CA LYS A 29 4.77 9.65 -13.26
C LYS A 29 4.60 8.24 -13.82
N TYR A 30 3.84 7.37 -13.14
CA TYR A 30 3.45 6.04 -13.62
C TYR A 30 2.64 6.09 -14.92
N ARG A 31 1.68 7.02 -15.03
CA ARG A 31 0.91 7.22 -16.29
C ARG A 31 1.80 7.60 -17.48
N LYS A 32 2.99 8.13 -17.22
CA LYS A 32 3.99 8.48 -18.24
C LYS A 32 5.03 7.37 -18.45
N ARG A 33 4.83 6.14 -17.98
CA ARG A 33 5.82 5.05 -18.10
C ARG A 33 6.29 4.72 -19.53
N MET A 34 5.50 5.09 -20.54
CA MET A 34 5.89 4.95 -21.96
C MET A 34 6.74 6.12 -22.49
N ASP A 35 6.96 7.16 -21.68
CA ASP A 35 7.74 8.36 -21.97
C ASP A 35 9.01 8.37 -21.09
N PRO A 36 10.15 8.88 -21.57
CA PRO A 36 11.39 8.96 -20.79
C PRO A 36 11.27 9.72 -19.46
N SER A 37 10.26 10.57 -19.31
CA SER A 37 9.98 11.31 -18.06
C SER A 37 9.19 10.50 -17.02
N GLY A 38 8.70 9.31 -17.36
CA GLY A 38 8.02 8.38 -16.46
C GLY A 38 8.97 7.43 -15.72
N TYR A 39 8.39 6.55 -14.90
CA TYR A 39 9.11 5.40 -14.36
C TYR A 39 9.37 4.41 -15.50
N GLN A 40 10.62 4.02 -15.70
CA GLN A 40 10.99 3.09 -16.77
C GLN A 40 10.86 1.64 -16.33
N THR A 41 11.04 1.38 -15.04
CA THR A 41 10.98 0.05 -14.45
C THR A 41 10.14 0.05 -13.17
N LEU A 42 9.66 -1.13 -12.75
CA LEU A 42 8.98 -1.26 -11.46
C LEU A 42 9.91 -0.92 -10.27
N PRO A 43 11.19 -1.31 -10.25
CA PRO A 43 12.16 -0.84 -9.24
C PRO A 43 12.22 0.68 -9.08
N ASP A 44 12.25 1.44 -10.18
CA ASP A 44 12.27 2.91 -10.12
C ASP A 44 11.01 3.47 -9.45
N LEU A 45 9.85 2.87 -9.77
CA LEU A 45 8.59 3.24 -9.14
C LEU A 45 8.58 2.88 -7.66
N TRP A 46 9.07 1.68 -7.34
CA TRP A 46 9.05 1.13 -5.99
C TRP A 46 9.85 1.98 -5.00
N GLN A 47 10.98 2.56 -5.43
CA GLN A 47 11.78 3.47 -4.61
C GLN A 47 11.00 4.68 -4.09
N ASP A 48 10.06 5.21 -4.88
CA ASP A 48 9.19 6.32 -4.46
C ASP A 48 7.93 5.82 -3.73
N PHE A 49 7.40 4.65 -4.12
CA PHE A 49 6.16 4.10 -3.57
C PHE A 49 6.30 3.48 -2.17
N ALA A 50 7.36 2.70 -1.93
CA ALA A 50 7.56 2.02 -0.65
C ALA A 50 7.64 2.98 0.56
N PRO A 51 8.31 4.15 0.47
CA PRO A 51 8.27 5.16 1.53
C PRO A 51 6.86 5.67 1.84
N VAL A 52 6.03 5.89 0.81
CA VAL A 52 4.63 6.35 0.98
C VAL A 52 3.80 5.30 1.70
N MET A 53 3.93 4.02 1.29
CA MET A 53 3.30 2.90 1.99
C MET A 53 3.74 2.80 3.46
N ASN A 54 5.04 2.86 3.73
CA ASN A 54 5.59 2.79 5.08
C ASN A 54 5.16 3.96 5.98
N ALA A 55 4.93 5.14 5.39
CA ALA A 55 4.39 6.28 6.10
C ALA A 55 2.87 6.13 6.35
N ALA A 56 2.11 5.60 5.38
CA ALA A 56 0.68 5.39 5.49
C ALA A 56 0.30 4.46 6.65
N VAL A 57 1.06 3.37 6.87
CA VAL A 57 0.84 2.43 7.99
C VAL A 57 0.95 3.11 9.37
N LYS A 58 1.68 4.23 9.45
CA LYS A 58 1.91 4.97 10.71
C LYS A 58 0.85 6.02 11.00
N LEU A 59 -0.09 6.25 10.07
CA LEU A 59 -1.18 7.19 10.31
C LEU A 59 -2.12 6.66 11.41
N PRO A 60 -2.85 7.56 12.09
CA PRO A 60 -3.89 7.12 13.01
C PRO A 60 -5.04 6.39 12.27
N PRO A 61 -5.81 5.55 12.96
CA PRO A 61 -7.10 5.08 12.46
C PRO A 61 -8.12 6.23 12.36
N PRO A 62 -8.98 6.28 11.33
CA PRO A 62 -9.11 5.29 10.24
C PRO A 62 -8.20 5.55 9.03
N GLN A 63 -7.37 6.61 9.05
CA GLN A 63 -6.64 7.08 7.87
C GLN A 63 -5.64 6.04 7.37
N ALA A 64 -4.91 5.36 8.26
CA ALA A 64 -3.96 4.33 7.84
C ALA A 64 -4.61 3.21 7.00
N MET A 65 -5.76 2.73 7.43
CA MET A 65 -6.52 1.70 6.70
C MET A 65 -6.96 2.20 5.33
N GLN A 66 -7.60 3.36 5.28
CA GLN A 66 -8.12 3.92 4.03
C GLN A 66 -7.01 4.12 3.00
N ARG A 67 -5.85 4.61 3.45
CA ARG A 67 -4.68 4.80 2.58
C ARG A 67 -4.09 3.47 2.13
N MET A 68 -3.91 2.51 3.03
CA MET A 68 -3.38 1.20 2.67
C MET A 68 -4.27 0.47 1.67
N LEU A 69 -5.61 0.59 1.77
CA LEU A 69 -6.52 0.05 0.75
C LEU A 69 -6.23 0.65 -0.64
N SER A 70 -6.15 1.97 -0.75
CA SER A 70 -5.88 2.65 -2.02
C SER A 70 -4.49 2.30 -2.58
N LEU A 71 -3.46 2.35 -1.72
CA LEU A 71 -2.08 2.03 -2.11
C LEU A 71 -1.97 0.58 -2.59
N THR A 72 -2.66 -0.35 -1.95
CA THR A 72 -2.67 -1.76 -2.36
C THR A 72 -3.28 -1.93 -3.75
N SER A 73 -4.39 -1.25 -4.05
CA SER A 73 -4.96 -1.26 -5.39
C SER A 73 -4.00 -0.67 -6.44
N TYR A 74 -3.31 0.43 -6.12
CA TYR A 74 -2.31 1.01 -7.03
C TYR A 74 -1.11 0.10 -7.23
N PHE A 75 -0.65 -0.57 -6.18
CA PHE A 75 0.43 -1.54 -6.26
C PHE A 75 0.12 -2.64 -7.27
N TYR A 76 -1.09 -3.23 -7.24
CA TYR A 76 -1.47 -4.23 -8.23
C TYR A 76 -1.54 -3.65 -9.64
N GLU A 77 -2.04 -2.42 -9.81
CA GLU A 77 -2.02 -1.73 -11.10
C GLU A 77 -0.58 -1.55 -11.62
N PHE A 78 0.37 -1.19 -10.76
CA PHE A 78 1.78 -1.07 -11.12
C PHE A 78 2.37 -2.42 -11.51
N CYS A 79 2.09 -3.47 -10.75
CA CYS A 79 2.60 -4.81 -11.06
C CYS A 79 2.14 -5.28 -12.44
N HIS A 80 0.86 -5.09 -12.80
CA HIS A 80 0.41 -5.37 -14.18
C HIS A 80 1.08 -4.47 -15.21
N GLY A 81 1.26 -3.18 -14.87
CA GLY A 81 1.85 -2.18 -15.76
C GLY A 81 3.26 -2.51 -16.23
N TYR A 82 4.02 -3.26 -15.44
CA TYR A 82 5.41 -3.68 -15.72
C TYR A 82 5.58 -5.21 -15.85
N ARG A 83 4.49 -5.97 -16.03
CA ARG A 83 4.49 -7.44 -16.06
C ARG A 83 5.47 -8.05 -17.06
N ALA A 84 5.68 -7.39 -18.19
CA ALA A 84 6.58 -7.89 -19.23
C ALA A 84 8.07 -7.69 -18.91
N ASP A 85 8.38 -6.73 -18.02
CA ASP A 85 9.73 -6.17 -17.87
C ASP A 85 10.29 -6.32 -16.45
N THR A 86 9.57 -7.01 -15.56
CA THR A 86 9.95 -7.21 -14.15
C THR A 86 10.19 -8.69 -13.89
N GLU A 87 11.27 -9.01 -13.19
CA GLU A 87 11.60 -10.38 -12.84
C GLU A 87 10.77 -10.88 -11.65
N LYS A 88 10.51 -12.20 -11.61
CA LYS A 88 9.67 -12.82 -10.56
C LYS A 88 10.16 -12.51 -9.14
N TYR A 89 11.47 -12.54 -8.91
CA TYR A 89 12.04 -12.29 -7.58
C TYR A 89 11.80 -10.84 -7.11
N GLU A 90 11.71 -9.88 -8.04
CA GLU A 90 11.41 -8.48 -7.70
C GLU A 90 9.96 -8.37 -7.22
N TYR A 91 9.02 -9.07 -7.89
CA TYR A 91 7.65 -9.16 -7.40
C TYR A 91 7.57 -9.78 -6.01
N GLU A 92 8.29 -10.87 -5.75
CA GLU A 92 8.35 -11.50 -4.42
C GLU A 92 8.73 -10.48 -3.34
N GLU A 93 9.80 -9.71 -3.55
CA GLU A 93 10.23 -8.68 -2.60
C GLU A 93 9.16 -7.62 -2.35
N TYR A 94 8.47 -7.16 -3.39
CA TYR A 94 7.47 -6.10 -3.27
C TYR A 94 6.17 -6.59 -2.62
N PHE A 95 5.72 -7.80 -2.96
CA PHE A 95 4.58 -8.43 -2.30
C PHE A 95 4.88 -8.74 -0.83
N ASP A 96 6.10 -9.17 -0.49
CA ASP A 96 6.53 -9.38 0.90
C ASP A 96 6.52 -8.09 1.71
N ALA A 97 6.96 -6.98 1.11
CA ALA A 97 6.93 -5.67 1.76
C ALA A 97 5.49 -5.18 1.98
N MET A 98 4.61 -5.33 0.98
CA MET A 98 3.18 -5.02 1.12
C MET A 98 2.52 -5.90 2.20
N ASN A 99 2.85 -7.19 2.22
CA ASN A 99 2.37 -8.14 3.23
C ASN A 99 2.75 -7.69 4.65
N LYS A 100 4.04 -7.35 4.87
CA LYS A 100 4.53 -6.85 6.17
C LYS A 100 3.89 -5.52 6.58
N ALA A 101 3.64 -4.62 5.64
CA ALA A 101 2.97 -3.34 5.89
C ALA A 101 1.54 -3.57 6.42
N TRP A 102 0.80 -4.50 5.80
CA TRP A 102 -0.53 -4.90 6.26
C TRP A 102 -0.52 -5.62 7.61
N GLU A 103 0.41 -6.55 7.83
CA GLU A 103 0.59 -7.19 9.14
C GLU A 103 0.80 -6.17 10.25
N THR A 104 1.65 -5.17 10.00
CA THR A 104 1.93 -4.07 10.94
C THR A 104 0.66 -3.25 11.19
N LEU A 105 -0.11 -2.95 10.14
CA LEU A 105 -1.36 -2.20 10.27
C LEU A 105 -2.38 -2.95 11.14
N PHE A 106 -2.52 -4.28 10.98
CA PHE A 106 -3.45 -5.09 11.77
C PHE A 106 -3.08 -5.25 13.24
N GLN A 107 -1.85 -4.89 13.65
CA GLN A 107 -1.50 -4.80 15.07
C GLN A 107 -2.22 -3.63 15.78
N GLN A 108 -2.77 -2.68 15.02
CA GLN A 108 -3.54 -1.55 15.55
C GLN A 108 -5.04 -1.89 15.66
N GLN A 109 -5.77 -1.17 16.51
CA GLN A 109 -7.21 -1.33 16.66
C GLN A 109 -7.94 -0.65 15.49
N HIS A 110 -8.78 -1.42 14.77
CA HIS A 110 -9.56 -0.95 13.63
C HIS A 110 -11.02 -1.37 13.76
N GLY A 111 -11.93 -0.62 13.13
CA GLY A 111 -13.34 -0.98 13.05
C GLY A 111 -13.58 -2.23 12.21
N MET A 112 -14.68 -2.96 12.51
CA MET A 112 -15.04 -4.20 11.83
C MET A 112 -15.24 -4.02 10.31
N THR A 113 -15.92 -2.95 9.90
CA THR A 113 -16.18 -2.65 8.48
C THR A 113 -14.89 -2.46 7.67
N ASP A 114 -13.93 -1.75 8.25
CA ASP A 114 -12.64 -1.45 7.65
C ASP A 114 -11.79 -2.72 7.49
N ARG A 115 -11.86 -3.62 8.46
CA ARG A 115 -11.22 -4.94 8.39
C ARG A 115 -11.82 -5.83 7.29
N ILE A 116 -13.15 -5.85 7.14
CA ILE A 116 -13.80 -6.62 6.07
C ILE A 116 -13.36 -6.11 4.69
N ARG A 117 -13.25 -4.79 4.52
CA ARG A 117 -12.74 -4.20 3.27
C ARG A 117 -11.30 -4.62 3.00
N ALA A 118 -10.45 -4.59 4.03
CA ALA A 118 -9.07 -5.04 3.92
C ALA A 118 -8.98 -6.52 3.54
N LEU A 119 -9.75 -7.39 4.19
CA LEU A 119 -9.80 -8.82 3.84
C LEU A 119 -10.14 -9.06 2.36
N ASN A 120 -11.11 -8.33 1.81
CA ASN A 120 -11.47 -8.45 0.40
C ASN A 120 -10.32 -8.02 -0.52
N VAL A 121 -9.72 -6.86 -0.27
CA VAL A 121 -8.60 -6.35 -1.08
C VAL A 121 -7.38 -7.27 -1.01
N LEU A 122 -7.09 -7.82 0.18
CA LEU A 122 -5.99 -8.75 0.39
C LEU A 122 -6.23 -10.09 -0.31
N ARG A 123 -7.46 -10.59 -0.29
CA ARG A 123 -7.83 -11.83 -0.96
C ARG A 123 -7.76 -11.68 -2.48
N ASP A 124 -8.29 -10.59 -3.01
CA ASP A 124 -8.21 -10.30 -4.45
C ASP A 124 -6.74 -10.20 -4.89
N GLY A 125 -5.92 -9.53 -4.08
CA GLY A 125 -4.48 -9.44 -4.28
C GLY A 125 -3.73 -10.76 -4.23
N HIS A 126 -4.08 -11.64 -3.29
CA HIS A 126 -3.52 -12.97 -3.18
C HIS A 126 -3.82 -13.81 -4.42
N THR A 127 -5.09 -13.86 -4.83
CA THR A 127 -5.51 -14.58 -6.05
C THR A 127 -4.76 -14.07 -7.28
N LEU A 128 -4.67 -12.75 -7.42
CA LEU A 128 -3.95 -12.12 -8.52
C LEU A 128 -2.46 -12.46 -8.50
N ALA A 129 -1.83 -12.45 -7.33
CA ALA A 129 -0.42 -12.83 -7.18
C ALA A 129 -0.15 -14.29 -7.55
N GLU A 130 -1.05 -15.19 -7.16
CA GLU A 130 -0.99 -16.60 -7.52
C GLU A 130 -1.17 -16.81 -9.04
N GLU A 131 -2.22 -16.22 -9.62
CA GLU A 131 -2.61 -16.46 -11.01
C GLU A 131 -1.71 -15.74 -12.03
N GLU A 132 -1.22 -14.53 -11.72
CA GLU A 132 -0.50 -13.70 -12.69
C GLU A 132 1.00 -13.64 -12.51
N PHE A 133 1.47 -13.79 -11.26
CA PHE A 133 2.89 -13.67 -10.90
C PHE A 133 3.47 -14.99 -10.37
N GLU A 134 2.66 -16.05 -10.29
CA GLU A 134 3.04 -17.37 -9.77
C GLU A 134 3.59 -17.32 -8.34
N LEU A 135 2.99 -16.47 -7.50
CA LEU A 135 3.36 -16.23 -6.10
C LEU A 135 2.26 -16.74 -5.14
N PRO A 136 2.13 -18.07 -4.93
CA PRO A 136 1.04 -18.67 -4.14
C PRO A 136 1.09 -18.37 -2.63
N HIS A 137 2.10 -17.63 -2.18
CA HIS A 137 2.28 -17.28 -0.77
C HIS A 137 2.23 -15.77 -0.51
N ALA A 138 2.11 -14.95 -1.56
CA ALA A 138 1.99 -13.52 -1.41
C ALA A 138 0.76 -13.15 -0.57
N MET A 139 0.90 -12.15 0.29
CA MET A 139 -0.19 -11.63 1.17
C MET A 139 -0.73 -12.60 2.23
N ASN A 140 -0.20 -13.83 2.36
CA ASN A 140 -0.70 -14.82 3.32
C ASN A 140 -0.63 -14.32 4.78
N GLY A 141 0.48 -13.71 5.17
CA GLY A 141 0.65 -13.23 6.55
C GLY A 141 -0.33 -12.10 6.90
N ALA A 142 -0.60 -11.20 5.95
CA ALA A 142 -1.61 -10.14 6.07
C ALA A 142 -3.03 -10.72 6.18
N LEU A 143 -3.35 -11.75 5.38
CA LEU A 143 -4.63 -12.46 5.47
C LEU A 143 -4.80 -13.14 6.83
N GLU A 144 -3.77 -13.84 7.32
CA GLU A 144 -3.79 -14.46 8.64
C GLU A 144 -3.96 -13.42 9.77
N ALA A 145 -3.24 -12.31 9.70
CA ALA A 145 -3.33 -11.22 10.67
C ALA A 145 -4.74 -10.60 10.70
N ALA A 146 -5.32 -10.38 9.52
CA ALA A 146 -6.67 -9.87 9.38
C ALA A 146 -7.72 -10.83 9.99
N LEU A 147 -7.56 -12.14 9.80
CA LEU A 147 -8.46 -13.16 10.33
C LEU A 147 -8.34 -13.35 11.85
N LYS A 148 -7.11 -13.33 12.40
CA LYS A 148 -6.87 -13.48 13.85
C LYS A 148 -7.49 -12.35 14.66
N THR A 149 -7.54 -11.14 14.10
CA THR A 149 -8.12 -9.98 14.79
C THR A 149 -9.65 -9.90 14.68
N ALA A 150 -10.29 -10.79 13.91
CA ALA A 150 -11.73 -10.84 13.71
C ALA A 150 -12.48 -11.78 14.70
N GLN A 151 -11.75 -12.52 15.53
CA GLN A 151 -12.26 -13.38 16.61
C GLN A 151 -12.29 -12.64 17.94
#